data_AF-A0A1G2ME81-F1
#
_entry.id   AF-A0A1G2ME81-F1
#
_cell.length_a   1.000
_cell.length_b   1.000
_cell.length_c   1.000
_cell.angle_alpha   90.00
_cell.angle_beta   90.00
_cell.angle_gamma   90.00
#
_symmetry.space_group_name_H-M   'P 1'
#
loop_
_entity.id
_entity.type
_entity.pdbx_description
1 polymer ?
#
loop_
_entity_poly.entity_id
_entity_poly.type
_entity_poly.pdbx_seq_one_letter_code
_entity_poly.pdbx_strand_id
1 'polypeptide(L)'
;MKYLKSKQEYIDRYDRATVKDCRWRENFHKNYKPSEELATKAPPNFHKAVSEMTLHYDLLFATIDWWEKKNTTIQGWMEKDQHRDDMLDSARPPANIRCLKCYSFVTPNQGTIYDLDEKVRVLFFYECAQGCVPLRAFFNDGEEYKSKPDLCPKCQTQLNKKRERIEGEKIITTSMCPSCDYTNTDEMDLHIKPEEPDPDFEKDRARFCLTEETSKKPLEEKWQMEGMAKMVDDWKEKEKHKEDYEAVKKIQKLTVIDLEKVFTPIIETAGYVKLQFGTPDMGKDLFLPFSLHDAKTGRSDYDSSHTLQKLIKEAMVGTNWRLMTDGISYRLGILTGRLRAYEREEDLLELVRSKKKNEKETVE
;
A
#
# COMPACT_ATOMS: atom_id res chain seq x y z
N MET A 1 -25.10 -5.82 -28.03
CA MET A 1 -24.37 -5.07 -27.00
C MET A 1 -25.28 -4.00 -26.43
N LYS A 2 -25.80 -4.25 -25.23
CA LYS A 2 -26.74 -3.39 -24.52
C LYS A 2 -26.01 -2.56 -23.44
N TYR A 3 -24.92 -3.10 -22.89
CA TYR A 3 -24.16 -2.48 -21.81
C TYR A 3 -22.81 -1.94 -22.27
N LEU A 4 -22.09 -2.66 -23.15
CA LEU A 4 -20.80 -2.20 -23.65
C LEU A 4 -20.99 -0.94 -24.51
N LYS A 5 -20.30 0.12 -24.12
CA LYS A 5 -20.30 1.42 -24.79
C LYS A 5 -19.00 1.64 -25.58
N SER A 6 -18.95 2.75 -26.32
CA SER A 6 -17.71 3.16 -26.98
C SER A 6 -16.61 3.44 -25.94
N LYS A 7 -15.33 3.17 -26.28
CA LYS A 7 -14.19 3.48 -25.41
C LYS A 7 -14.18 4.95 -24.96
N GLN A 8 -14.61 5.86 -25.84
CA GLN A 8 -14.67 7.29 -25.55
C GLN A 8 -15.62 7.61 -24.39
N GLU A 9 -16.80 6.96 -24.32
CA GLU A 9 -17.74 7.18 -23.22
C GLU A 9 -17.15 6.81 -21.84
N TYR A 10 -16.32 5.77 -21.78
CA TYR A 10 -15.60 5.40 -20.56
C TYR A 10 -14.49 6.39 -20.21
N ILE A 11 -13.77 6.89 -21.21
CA ILE A 11 -12.76 7.95 -21.03
C ILE A 11 -13.43 9.22 -20.49
N ASP A 12 -14.53 9.66 -21.10
CA ASP A 12 -15.24 10.88 -20.69
C ASP A 12 -15.83 10.73 -19.28
N ARG A 13 -16.36 9.54 -18.96
CA ARG A 13 -16.84 9.23 -17.60
C ARG A 13 -15.70 9.29 -16.59
N TYR A 14 -14.53 8.75 -16.93
CA TYR A 14 -13.36 8.79 -16.06
C TYR A 14 -12.86 10.23 -15.86
N ASP A 15 -12.73 10.98 -16.94
CA ASP A 15 -12.27 12.38 -16.92
C ASP A 15 -13.25 13.26 -16.12
N ARG A 16 -14.57 13.04 -16.22
CA ARG A 16 -15.58 13.70 -15.36
C ARG A 16 -15.38 13.39 -13.88
N ALA A 17 -15.07 12.16 -13.53
CA ALA A 17 -14.79 11.78 -12.13
C ALA A 17 -13.52 12.46 -11.62
N THR A 18 -12.44 12.47 -12.42
CA THR A 18 -11.19 13.16 -12.11
C THR A 18 -11.40 14.65 -11.88
N VAL A 19 -12.10 15.34 -12.79
CA VAL A 19 -12.39 16.78 -12.68
C VAL A 19 -13.23 17.07 -11.43
N LYS A 20 -14.24 16.25 -11.15
CA LYS A 20 -15.09 16.40 -9.96
C LYS A 20 -14.29 16.25 -8.67
N ASP A 21 -13.40 15.27 -8.59
CA ASP A 21 -12.53 15.06 -7.41
C ASP A 21 -11.58 16.25 -7.21
N CYS A 22 -10.89 16.69 -8.27
CA CYS A 22 -9.96 17.82 -8.20
C CYS A 22 -10.67 19.13 -7.82
N ARG A 23 -11.86 19.41 -8.38
CA ARG A 23 -12.68 20.57 -7.98
C ARG A 23 -13.13 20.49 -6.53
N TRP A 24 -13.50 19.31 -6.06
CA TRP A 24 -13.86 19.10 -4.66
C TRP A 24 -12.67 19.42 -3.74
N ARG A 25 -11.46 18.97 -4.07
CA ARG A 25 -10.23 19.31 -3.33
C ARG A 25 -9.96 20.81 -3.33
N GLU A 26 -10.05 21.47 -4.48
CA GLU A 26 -9.90 22.92 -4.54
C GLU A 26 -10.90 23.63 -3.63
N ASN A 27 -12.17 23.23 -3.67
CA ASN A 27 -13.21 23.80 -2.82
C ASN A 27 -12.98 23.50 -1.34
N PHE A 28 -12.44 22.33 -1.01
CA PHE A 28 -12.07 21.97 0.36
C PHE A 28 -10.99 22.91 0.90
N HIS A 29 -9.88 23.11 0.17
CA HIS A 29 -8.79 23.98 0.61
C HIS A 29 -9.16 25.48 0.59
N LYS A 30 -9.96 25.93 -0.40
CA LYS A 30 -10.47 27.32 -0.47
C LYS A 30 -11.38 27.66 0.70
N ASN A 31 -12.20 26.70 1.15
CA ASN A 31 -13.15 26.89 2.25
C ASN A 31 -12.60 26.43 3.61
N TYR A 32 -11.35 25.99 3.67
CA TYR A 32 -10.73 25.54 4.91
C TYR A 32 -10.61 26.69 5.91
N LYS A 33 -11.10 26.45 7.13
CA LYS A 33 -10.97 27.37 8.26
C LYS A 33 -10.09 26.71 9.33
N PRO A 34 -8.96 27.33 9.73
CA PRO A 34 -8.13 26.79 10.80
C PRO A 34 -8.93 26.75 12.11
N SER A 35 -8.58 25.81 13.00
CA SER A 35 -9.15 25.80 14.35
C SER A 35 -8.76 27.08 15.12
N GLU A 36 -9.53 27.43 16.15
CA GLU A 36 -9.27 28.61 16.98
C GLU A 36 -7.85 28.59 17.60
N GLU A 37 -7.36 27.41 17.99
CA GLU A 37 -6.01 27.23 18.51
C GLU A 37 -4.90 27.51 17.48
N LEU A 38 -5.15 27.15 16.22
CA LEU A 38 -4.20 27.40 15.13
C LEU A 38 -4.23 28.87 14.71
N ALA A 39 -5.42 29.47 14.65
CA ALA A 39 -5.62 30.86 14.28
C ALA A 39 -4.97 31.86 15.26
N THR A 40 -4.81 31.47 16.53
CA THR A 40 -4.15 32.29 17.57
C THR A 40 -2.63 32.14 17.59
N LYS A 41 -2.09 31.01 17.12
CA LYS A 41 -0.65 30.70 17.20
C LYS A 41 0.16 31.14 15.98
N ALA A 42 -0.46 31.34 14.83
CA ALA A 42 0.26 31.68 13.60
C ALA A 42 -0.36 32.88 12.87
N PRO A 43 0.46 33.69 12.17
CA PRO A 43 -0.04 34.83 11.42
C PRO A 43 -0.92 34.37 10.23
N PRO A 44 -1.94 35.16 9.83
CA PRO A 44 -2.83 34.82 8.71
C PRO A 44 -2.12 34.45 7.40
N ASN A 45 -1.00 35.12 7.10
CA ASN A 45 -0.19 34.85 5.91
C ASN A 45 0.43 33.45 5.92
N PHE A 46 0.79 32.92 7.09
CA PHE A 46 1.31 31.57 7.22
C PHE A 46 0.24 30.52 6.91
N HIS A 47 -0.98 30.71 7.42
CA HIS A 47 -2.10 29.81 7.09
C HIS A 47 -2.42 29.79 5.60
N LYS A 48 -2.39 30.96 4.96
CA LYS A 48 -2.61 31.06 3.52
C LYS A 48 -1.52 30.32 2.73
N ALA A 49 -0.24 30.53 3.05
CA ALA A 49 0.88 29.86 2.40
C ALA A 49 0.83 28.33 2.59
N VAL A 50 0.50 27.85 3.80
CA VAL A 50 0.35 26.42 4.07
C VAL A 50 -0.84 25.83 3.31
N SER A 51 -1.98 26.53 3.24
CA SER A 51 -3.14 26.08 2.47
C SER A 51 -2.84 25.99 0.98
N GLU A 52 -2.18 26.99 0.40
CA GLU A 52 -1.75 26.98 -1.01
C GLU A 52 -0.78 25.83 -1.31
N MET A 53 0.20 25.61 -0.43
CA MET A 53 1.14 24.50 -0.55
C MET A 53 0.43 23.15 -0.43
N THR A 54 -0.48 23.00 0.53
CA THR A 54 -1.23 21.75 0.75
C THR A 54 -2.14 21.47 -0.45
N LEU A 55 -2.81 22.49 -0.99
CA LEU A 55 -3.61 22.36 -2.20
C LEU A 55 -2.77 21.92 -3.40
N HIS A 56 -1.58 22.51 -3.60
CA HIS A 56 -0.66 22.10 -4.68
C HIS A 56 -0.36 20.61 -4.60
N TYR A 57 0.09 20.13 -3.43
CA TYR A 57 0.45 18.73 -3.26
C TYR A 57 -0.76 17.79 -3.32
N ASP A 58 -1.90 18.17 -2.74
CA ASP A 58 -3.12 17.35 -2.80
C ASP A 58 -3.60 17.17 -4.24
N LEU A 59 -3.58 18.23 -5.05
CA LEU A 59 -3.86 18.13 -6.49
C LEU A 59 -2.78 17.33 -7.24
N LEU A 60 -1.50 17.53 -6.92
CA LEU A 60 -0.39 16.79 -7.51
C LEU A 60 -0.58 15.27 -7.32
N PHE A 61 -0.76 14.82 -6.08
CA PHE A 61 -0.94 13.41 -5.78
C PHE A 61 -2.25 12.86 -6.36
N ALA A 62 -3.36 13.60 -6.25
CA ALA A 62 -4.63 13.16 -6.82
C ALA A 62 -4.54 12.96 -8.34
N THR A 63 -3.98 13.93 -9.07
CA THR A 63 -3.87 13.85 -10.54
C THR A 63 -2.94 12.71 -11.00
N ILE A 64 -1.85 12.45 -10.28
CA ILE A 64 -0.97 11.30 -10.53
C ILE A 64 -1.71 9.99 -10.28
N ASP A 65 -2.40 9.85 -9.15
CA ASP A 65 -3.18 8.67 -8.80
C ASP A 65 -4.28 8.37 -9.84
N TRP A 66 -5.00 9.40 -10.28
CA TRP A 66 -5.99 9.30 -11.34
C TRP A 66 -5.35 8.89 -12.67
N TRP A 67 -4.15 9.36 -12.97
CA TRP A 67 -3.43 8.98 -14.18
C TRP A 67 -2.98 7.51 -14.14
N GLU A 68 -2.34 7.07 -13.06
CA GLU A 68 -1.84 5.69 -12.87
C GLU A 68 -2.99 4.65 -12.97
N LYS A 69 -4.17 4.99 -12.43
CA LYS A 69 -5.34 4.09 -12.40
C LYS A 69 -6.22 4.18 -13.65
N LYS A 70 -5.93 5.09 -14.59
CA LYS A 70 -6.83 5.37 -15.74
C LYS A 70 -7.08 4.15 -16.61
N ASN A 71 -6.01 3.55 -17.11
CA ASN A 71 -6.12 2.43 -18.03
C ASN A 71 -6.73 1.20 -17.37
N THR A 72 -6.31 0.87 -16.15
CA THR A 72 -6.83 -0.30 -15.40
C THR A 72 -8.31 -0.14 -15.05
N THR A 73 -8.73 1.06 -14.65
CA THR A 73 -10.13 1.33 -14.32
C THR A 73 -11.03 1.29 -15.54
N ILE A 74 -10.61 1.91 -16.65
CA ILE A 74 -11.39 1.91 -17.90
C ILE A 74 -11.52 0.49 -18.45
N GLN A 75 -10.43 -0.28 -18.49
CA GLN A 75 -10.48 -1.69 -18.89
C GLN A 75 -11.41 -2.49 -17.98
N GLY A 76 -11.29 -2.34 -16.66
CA GLY A 76 -12.16 -3.02 -15.71
C GLY A 76 -13.65 -2.65 -15.87
N TRP A 77 -13.98 -1.43 -16.29
CA TRP A 77 -15.37 -1.07 -16.63
C TRP A 77 -15.83 -1.72 -17.94
N MET A 78 -15.00 -1.68 -18.98
CA MET A 78 -15.30 -2.31 -20.26
C MET A 78 -15.47 -3.82 -20.14
N GLU A 79 -14.58 -4.51 -19.42
CA GLU A 79 -14.66 -5.95 -19.16
C GLU A 79 -15.91 -6.32 -18.39
N LYS A 80 -16.32 -5.51 -17.40
CA LYS A 80 -17.57 -5.73 -16.65
C LYS A 80 -18.80 -5.61 -17.55
N ASP A 81 -18.83 -4.60 -18.41
CA ASP A 81 -19.97 -4.39 -19.32
C ASP A 81 -19.97 -5.41 -20.46
N GLN A 82 -18.80 -5.85 -20.94
CA GLN A 82 -18.67 -6.97 -21.87
C GLN A 82 -19.18 -8.28 -21.24
N HIS A 83 -18.73 -8.61 -20.03
CA HIS A 83 -19.21 -9.78 -19.30
C HIS A 83 -20.72 -9.76 -19.09
N ARG A 84 -21.30 -8.58 -18.84
CA ARG A 84 -22.75 -8.38 -18.74
C ARG A 84 -23.47 -8.68 -20.07
N ASP A 85 -22.95 -8.17 -21.17
CA ASP A 85 -23.49 -8.47 -22.50
C ASP A 85 -23.37 -9.97 -22.84
N ASP A 86 -22.21 -10.58 -22.59
CA ASP A 86 -21.96 -12.01 -22.81
C ASP A 86 -22.90 -12.89 -21.97
N MET A 87 -23.16 -12.48 -20.72
CA MET A 87 -24.08 -13.18 -19.83
C MET A 87 -25.51 -13.12 -20.33
N LEU A 88 -25.96 -11.98 -20.88
CA LEU A 88 -27.29 -11.86 -21.47
C LEU A 88 -27.43 -12.65 -22.76
N ASP A 89 -26.41 -12.63 -23.61
CA ASP A 89 -26.42 -13.33 -24.90
C ASP A 89 -26.36 -14.86 -24.72
N SER A 90 -25.67 -15.34 -23.69
CA SER A 90 -25.57 -16.77 -23.36
C SER A 90 -26.70 -17.31 -22.49
N ALA A 91 -27.41 -16.46 -21.75
CA ALA A 91 -28.47 -16.88 -20.84
C ALA A 91 -29.67 -17.45 -21.59
N ARG A 92 -30.11 -18.64 -21.17
CA ARG A 92 -31.33 -19.27 -21.70
C ARG A 92 -32.45 -19.18 -20.68
N PRO A 93 -33.66 -18.76 -21.08
CA PRO A 93 -34.80 -18.78 -20.19
C PRO A 93 -35.17 -20.22 -19.83
N PRO A 94 -35.48 -20.51 -18.56
CA PRO A 94 -36.05 -21.80 -18.16
C PRO A 94 -37.27 -22.21 -19.01
N ALA A 95 -37.29 -23.46 -19.47
CA ALA A 95 -38.39 -23.99 -20.28
C ALA A 95 -39.51 -24.57 -19.41
N ASN A 96 -40.67 -24.84 -20.02
CA ASN A 96 -41.81 -25.55 -19.42
C ASN A 96 -42.46 -24.87 -18.21
N ILE A 97 -42.34 -23.54 -18.10
CA ILE A 97 -43.03 -22.77 -17.07
C ILE A 97 -44.52 -22.64 -17.43
N ARG A 98 -45.38 -22.83 -16.43
CA ARG A 98 -46.83 -22.69 -16.55
C ARG A 98 -47.37 -21.58 -15.66
N CYS A 99 -48.45 -20.95 -16.11
CA CYS A 99 -49.22 -20.02 -15.30
C CYS A 99 -49.92 -20.79 -14.17
N LEU A 100 -49.87 -20.26 -12.94
CA LEU A 100 -50.54 -20.89 -11.79
C LEU A 100 -52.07 -20.77 -11.84
N LYS A 101 -52.61 -19.82 -12.63
CA LYS A 101 -54.04 -19.53 -12.69
C LYS A 101 -54.75 -20.30 -13.81
N CYS A 102 -54.22 -20.24 -15.03
CA CYS A 102 -54.84 -20.86 -16.22
C CYS A 102 -54.07 -22.07 -16.75
N TYR A 103 -52.95 -22.45 -16.11
CA TYR A 103 -52.13 -23.62 -16.46
C TYR A 103 -51.57 -23.66 -17.90
N SER A 104 -51.75 -22.59 -18.66
CA SER A 104 -51.14 -22.44 -20.00
C SER A 104 -49.64 -22.20 -19.90
N PHE A 105 -48.94 -22.54 -20.97
CA PHE A 105 -47.52 -22.21 -21.13
C PHE A 105 -47.36 -20.69 -21.21
N VAL A 106 -46.34 -20.18 -20.51
CA VAL A 106 -46.00 -18.76 -20.49
C VAL A 106 -44.75 -18.49 -21.32
N THR A 107 -44.68 -17.29 -21.91
CA THR A 107 -43.55 -16.88 -22.76
C THR A 107 -42.59 -15.99 -21.97
N PRO A 108 -41.28 -16.22 -22.05
CA PRO A 108 -40.30 -15.37 -21.40
C PRO A 108 -40.14 -14.04 -22.13
N ASN A 109 -39.91 -12.98 -21.36
CA ASN A 109 -39.49 -11.67 -21.83
C ASN A 109 -37.97 -11.65 -22.05
N GLN A 110 -37.44 -10.54 -22.57
CA GLN A 110 -35.99 -10.32 -22.65
C GLN A 110 -35.36 -10.37 -21.25
N GLY A 111 -34.27 -11.13 -21.12
CA GLY A 111 -33.51 -11.24 -19.88
C GLY A 111 -32.96 -9.89 -19.45
N THR A 112 -32.99 -9.63 -18.15
CA THR A 112 -32.40 -8.43 -17.55
C THR A 112 -31.40 -8.85 -16.48
N ILE A 113 -30.27 -8.14 -16.41
CA ILE A 113 -29.26 -8.41 -15.38
C ILE A 113 -29.81 -7.98 -14.03
N TYR A 114 -29.69 -8.88 -13.06
CA TYR A 114 -30.05 -8.66 -11.67
C TYR A 114 -28.76 -8.66 -10.84
N ASP A 115 -28.42 -7.49 -10.29
CA ASP A 115 -27.18 -7.24 -9.55
C ASP A 115 -27.41 -6.73 -8.10
N LEU A 116 -28.63 -6.91 -7.58
CA LEU A 116 -28.98 -6.52 -6.20
C LEU A 116 -28.57 -7.55 -5.13
N ASP A 117 -28.19 -8.77 -5.53
CA ASP A 117 -27.63 -9.78 -4.64
C ASP A 117 -26.12 -9.92 -4.87
N GLU A 118 -25.39 -10.59 -3.96
CA GLU A 118 -23.95 -10.89 -4.09
C GLU A 118 -23.56 -11.65 -5.38
N LYS A 119 -24.56 -12.20 -6.10
CA LYS A 119 -24.39 -12.92 -7.35
C LYS A 119 -25.13 -12.21 -8.48
N VAL A 120 -24.38 -11.77 -9.48
CA VAL A 120 -24.93 -11.28 -10.75
C VAL A 120 -25.60 -12.44 -11.47
N ARG A 121 -26.90 -12.31 -11.76
CA ARG A 121 -27.72 -13.33 -12.42
C ARG A 121 -28.59 -12.70 -13.51
N VAL A 122 -29.11 -13.50 -14.43
CA VAL A 122 -30.06 -13.02 -15.45
C VAL A 122 -31.46 -13.42 -15.03
N LEU A 123 -32.35 -12.43 -14.92
CA LEU A 123 -33.74 -12.59 -14.55
C LEU A 123 -34.64 -12.52 -15.79
N PHE A 124 -35.49 -13.52 -15.96
CA PHE A 124 -36.51 -13.60 -17.01
C PHE A 124 -37.89 -13.44 -16.39
N PHE A 125 -38.65 -12.46 -16.86
CA PHE A 125 -40.08 -12.34 -16.55
C PHE A 125 -40.89 -13.18 -17.52
N TYR A 126 -41.95 -13.82 -17.04
CA TYR A 126 -42.83 -14.64 -17.87
C TYR A 126 -44.22 -14.03 -17.93
N GLU A 127 -44.64 -13.71 -19.14
CA GLU A 127 -45.96 -13.18 -19.42
C GLU A 127 -46.91 -14.30 -19.85
N CYS A 128 -48.10 -14.28 -19.25
CA CYS A 128 -49.18 -15.15 -19.69
C CYS A 128 -49.93 -14.47 -20.83
N ALA A 129 -50.10 -15.15 -21.97
CA ALA A 129 -50.87 -14.64 -23.10
C ALA A 129 -52.32 -14.26 -22.75
N GLN A 130 -52.86 -14.78 -21.63
CA GLN A 130 -54.19 -14.47 -21.11
C GLN A 130 -54.19 -13.31 -20.10
N GLY A 131 -53.07 -12.59 -19.93
CA GLY A 131 -52.97 -11.45 -19.01
C GLY A 131 -53.10 -11.79 -17.52
N CYS A 132 -52.85 -13.05 -17.15
CA CYS A 132 -52.97 -13.48 -15.75
C CYS A 132 -51.85 -12.90 -14.87
N VAL A 133 -52.23 -12.38 -13.70
CA VAL A 133 -51.33 -11.93 -12.62
C VAL A 133 -51.40 -12.88 -11.42
N PRO A 134 -50.34 -13.01 -10.60
CA PRO A 134 -49.05 -12.33 -10.70
C PRO A 134 -48.14 -12.90 -11.80
N LEU A 135 -47.32 -12.03 -12.40
CA LEU A 135 -46.22 -12.42 -13.28
C LEU A 135 -45.20 -13.22 -12.48
N ARG A 136 -44.65 -14.27 -13.08
CA ARG A 136 -43.59 -15.08 -12.49
C ARG A 136 -42.27 -14.65 -13.09
N ALA A 137 -41.21 -14.68 -12.29
CA ALA A 137 -39.87 -14.39 -12.77
C ALA A 137 -38.91 -15.47 -12.30
N PHE A 138 -38.00 -15.88 -13.18
CA PHE A 138 -37.04 -16.94 -12.90
C PHE A 138 -35.64 -16.51 -13.30
N PHE A 139 -34.67 -16.92 -12.51
CA PHE A 139 -33.27 -16.78 -12.85
C PHE A 139 -32.86 -17.80 -13.93
N ASN A 140 -31.73 -17.56 -14.57
CA ASN A 140 -31.16 -18.44 -15.59
C ASN A 140 -30.76 -19.83 -15.07
N ASP A 141 -30.67 -20.03 -13.75
CA ASP A 141 -30.46 -21.32 -13.09
C ASP A 141 -31.78 -22.09 -12.80
N GLY A 142 -32.94 -21.48 -13.10
CA GLY A 142 -34.25 -22.04 -12.84
C GLY A 142 -34.84 -21.70 -11.46
N GLU A 143 -34.11 -20.98 -10.60
CA GLU A 143 -34.64 -20.50 -9.32
C GLU A 143 -35.72 -19.42 -9.56
N GLU A 144 -36.86 -19.55 -8.88
CA GLU A 144 -37.95 -18.56 -8.96
C GLU A 144 -37.61 -17.33 -8.10
N TYR A 145 -37.62 -16.16 -8.73
CA TYR A 145 -37.43 -14.89 -8.02
C TYR A 145 -38.61 -14.62 -7.10
N LYS A 146 -38.32 -14.43 -5.82
CA LYS A 146 -39.27 -14.02 -4.79
C LYS A 146 -38.78 -12.74 -4.16
N SER A 147 -39.59 -11.68 -4.24
CA SER A 147 -39.28 -10.42 -3.58
C SER A 147 -39.19 -10.65 -2.07
N LYS A 148 -38.09 -10.24 -1.45
CA LYS A 148 -37.97 -10.25 0.01
C LYS A 148 -39.01 -9.31 0.62
N PRO A 149 -39.79 -9.73 1.62
CA PRO A 149 -40.75 -8.86 2.27
C PRO A 149 -40.02 -7.78 3.09
N ASP A 150 -40.48 -6.54 3.02
CA ASP A 150 -39.98 -5.49 3.91
C ASP A 150 -40.54 -5.72 5.31
N LEU A 151 -39.64 -5.77 6.29
CA LEU A 151 -40.00 -5.94 7.69
C LEU A 151 -40.07 -4.59 8.40
N CYS A 152 -41.03 -4.45 9.31
CA CYS A 152 -41.16 -3.26 10.13
C CYS A 152 -39.92 -3.08 11.02
N PRO A 153 -39.27 -1.91 11.04
CA PRO A 153 -38.10 -1.68 11.89
C PRO A 153 -38.41 -1.78 13.40
N LYS A 154 -39.69 -1.61 13.78
CA LYS A 154 -40.11 -1.65 15.19
C LYS A 154 -40.50 -3.04 15.69
N CYS A 155 -41.19 -3.84 14.87
CA CYS A 155 -41.81 -5.09 15.30
C CYS A 155 -41.54 -6.29 14.39
N GLN A 156 -40.69 -6.11 13.36
CA GLN A 156 -40.31 -7.15 12.39
C GLN A 156 -41.49 -7.79 11.62
N THR A 157 -42.69 -7.23 11.73
CA THR A 157 -43.85 -7.68 10.96
C THR A 157 -43.76 -7.18 9.52
N GLN A 158 -44.18 -8.00 8.55
CA GLN A 158 -44.20 -7.63 7.14
C GLN A 158 -45.05 -6.37 6.89
N LEU A 159 -44.47 -5.40 6.18
CA LEU A 159 -45.12 -4.14 5.84
C LEU A 159 -46.05 -4.31 4.63
N ASN A 160 -47.20 -3.63 4.69
CA ASN A 160 -48.09 -3.44 3.55
C ASN A 160 -47.62 -2.22 2.75
N LYS A 161 -47.50 -2.34 1.42
CA LYS A 161 -47.08 -1.24 0.55
C LYS A 161 -48.24 -0.78 -0.33
N LYS A 162 -48.47 0.53 -0.37
CA LYS A 162 -49.27 1.20 -1.40
C LYS A 162 -48.32 2.03 -2.27
N ARG A 163 -48.53 2.00 -3.58
CA ARG A 163 -47.76 2.81 -4.53
C ARG A 163 -48.72 3.65 -5.34
N GLU A 164 -48.46 4.94 -5.37
CA GLU A 164 -49.17 5.91 -6.19
C GLU A 164 -48.18 6.53 -7.15
N ARG A 165 -48.50 6.50 -8.44
CA ARG A 165 -47.66 7.09 -9.49
C ARG A 165 -48.34 8.36 -9.99
N ILE A 166 -47.65 9.47 -9.84
CA ILE A 166 -48.00 10.73 -10.49
C ILE A 166 -47.23 10.73 -11.81
N GLU A 167 -47.97 10.66 -12.92
CA GLU A 167 -47.40 10.48 -14.25
C GLU A 167 -46.43 11.63 -14.59
N GLY A 168 -45.18 11.29 -14.91
CA GLY A 168 -44.14 12.26 -15.27
C GLY A 168 -43.44 12.96 -14.11
N GLU A 169 -43.99 12.94 -12.88
CA GLU A 169 -43.44 13.69 -11.75
C GLU A 169 -42.75 12.82 -10.72
N LYS A 170 -43.51 11.96 -10.01
CA LYS A 170 -42.99 11.18 -8.87
C LYS A 170 -43.76 9.90 -8.59
N ILE A 171 -43.09 8.95 -7.95
CA ILE A 171 -43.70 7.73 -7.42
C ILE A 171 -43.68 7.83 -5.89
N ILE A 172 -44.85 7.79 -5.28
CA ILE A 172 -45.02 7.80 -3.82
C ILE A 172 -45.24 6.35 -3.36
N THR A 173 -44.37 5.85 -2.49
CA THR A 173 -44.52 4.54 -1.87
C THR A 173 -44.79 4.69 -0.38
N THR A 174 -45.99 4.34 0.04
CA THR A 174 -46.39 4.33 1.46
C THR A 174 -46.31 2.92 2.01
N SER A 175 -45.45 2.70 2.99
CA SER A 175 -45.29 1.44 3.72
C SER A 175 -45.94 1.55 5.10
N MET A 176 -46.90 0.67 5.39
CA MET A 176 -47.68 0.64 6.63
C MET A 176 -47.50 -0.69 7.34
N CYS A 177 -47.24 -0.67 8.64
CA CYS A 177 -47.22 -1.89 9.44
C CYS A 177 -48.65 -2.26 9.89
N PRO A 178 -49.08 -3.52 9.73
CA PRO A 178 -50.39 -3.96 10.23
C PRO A 178 -50.42 -4.20 11.75
N SER A 179 -49.25 -4.40 12.38
CA SER A 179 -49.14 -4.74 13.81
C SER A 179 -48.69 -3.58 14.70
N CYS A 180 -48.25 -2.47 14.12
CA CYS A 180 -47.96 -1.24 14.85
C CYS A 180 -48.26 -0.03 13.99
N ASP A 181 -48.37 1.16 14.57
CA ASP A 181 -48.71 2.40 13.85
C ASP A 181 -47.54 2.98 13.02
N TYR A 182 -46.60 2.14 12.58
CA TYR A 182 -45.49 2.58 11.74
C TYR A 182 -45.98 2.83 10.30
N THR A 183 -45.81 4.05 9.84
CA THR A 183 -46.02 4.46 8.45
C THR A 183 -44.79 5.19 7.95
N ASN A 184 -44.32 4.84 6.76
CA ASN A 184 -43.24 5.53 6.07
C ASN A 184 -43.67 5.86 4.64
N THR A 185 -43.37 7.07 4.18
CA THR A 185 -43.65 7.51 2.81
C THR A 185 -42.34 7.87 2.15
N ASP A 186 -42.04 7.19 1.05
CA ASP A 186 -40.88 7.44 0.21
C ASP A 186 -41.33 8.06 -1.11
N GLU A 187 -40.67 9.14 -1.52
CA GLU A 187 -40.97 9.85 -2.77
C GLU A 187 -39.78 9.72 -3.72
N MET A 188 -40.04 9.13 -4.88
CA MET A 188 -39.05 8.98 -5.95
C MET A 188 -39.40 9.94 -7.09
N ASP A 189 -38.61 11.01 -7.24
CA ASP A 189 -38.73 11.93 -8.37
C ASP A 189 -38.36 11.23 -9.69
N LEU A 190 -39.22 11.38 -10.70
CA LEU A 190 -39.01 10.86 -12.05
C LEU A 190 -38.33 11.89 -12.97
N HIS A 191 -38.18 13.13 -12.53
CA HIS A 191 -37.44 14.16 -13.26
C HIS A 191 -35.93 13.97 -13.13
N ILE A 192 -35.32 13.46 -14.19
CA ILE A 192 -33.87 13.58 -14.39
C ILE A 192 -33.60 15.03 -14.78
N LYS A 193 -33.02 15.83 -13.87
CA LYS A 193 -32.53 17.15 -14.23
C LYS A 193 -31.41 16.97 -15.27
N PRO A 194 -31.52 17.54 -16.48
CA PRO A 194 -30.40 17.52 -17.41
C PRO A 194 -29.21 18.20 -16.74
N GLU A 195 -28.06 17.54 -16.74
CA GLU A 195 -26.82 18.17 -16.27
C GLU A 195 -26.58 19.41 -17.13
N GLU A 196 -26.51 20.57 -16.49
CA GLU A 196 -26.17 21.81 -17.19
C GLU A 196 -24.78 21.65 -17.81
N PRO A 197 -24.58 22.04 -19.08
CA PRO A 197 -23.28 21.93 -19.73
C PRO A 197 -22.27 22.79 -18.97
N ASP A 198 -21.28 22.13 -18.37
CA ASP A 198 -20.22 22.75 -17.58
C ASP A 198 -19.22 23.47 -18.50
N PRO A 199 -19.21 24.82 -18.53
CA PRO A 199 -18.42 25.59 -19.49
C PRO A 199 -16.92 25.51 -19.22
N ASP A 200 -16.51 25.15 -18.00
CA ASP A 200 -15.10 25.06 -17.60
C ASP A 200 -14.58 23.61 -17.63
N PHE A 201 -15.42 22.64 -18.01
CA PHE A 201 -15.05 21.23 -18.05
C PHE A 201 -13.81 20.97 -18.90
N GLU A 202 -13.74 21.50 -20.12
CA GLU A 202 -12.58 21.27 -21.01
C GLU A 202 -11.28 21.91 -20.49
N LYS A 203 -11.39 23.06 -19.82
CA LYS A 203 -10.23 23.72 -19.21
C LYS A 203 -9.69 22.90 -18.04
N ASP A 204 -10.60 22.45 -17.18
CA ASP A 204 -10.26 21.64 -16.01
C ASP A 204 -9.81 20.24 -16.40
N ARG A 205 -10.38 19.68 -17.47
CA ARG A 205 -9.93 18.42 -18.05
C ARG A 205 -8.49 18.54 -18.54
N ALA A 206 -8.14 19.58 -19.29
CA ALA A 206 -6.77 19.81 -19.74
C ALA A 206 -5.78 20.01 -18.58
N ARG A 207 -6.24 20.56 -17.45
CA ARG A 207 -5.42 20.80 -16.25
C ARG A 207 -5.25 19.56 -15.38
N PHE A 208 -6.32 18.80 -15.14
CA PHE A 208 -6.34 17.71 -14.16
C PHE A 208 -6.13 16.33 -14.78
N CYS A 209 -6.51 16.12 -16.04
CA CYS A 209 -6.35 14.83 -16.71
C CYS A 209 -5.00 14.76 -17.41
N LEU A 210 -3.99 14.22 -16.72
CA LEU A 210 -2.63 14.10 -17.24
C LEU A 210 -2.57 13.21 -18.50
N THR A 211 -1.63 13.54 -19.38
CA THR A 211 -1.19 12.74 -20.52
C THR A 211 0.25 12.27 -20.26
N GLU A 212 0.79 11.38 -21.10
CA GLU A 212 2.19 10.93 -20.95
C GLU A 212 3.21 12.07 -21.02
N GLU A 213 2.90 13.14 -21.74
CA GLU A 213 3.77 14.31 -21.85
C GLU A 213 3.64 15.24 -20.63
N THR A 214 2.41 15.43 -20.12
CA THR A 214 2.16 16.32 -18.98
C THR A 214 2.42 15.65 -17.62
N SER A 215 2.55 14.32 -17.57
CA SER A 215 2.79 13.58 -16.32
C SER A 215 4.24 13.62 -15.81
N LYS A 216 5.23 13.89 -16.67
CA LYS A 216 6.66 13.86 -16.30
C LYS A 216 7.01 14.81 -15.15
N LYS A 217 6.58 16.07 -15.25
CA LYS A 217 6.84 17.09 -14.22
C LYS A 217 6.19 16.74 -12.88
N PRO A 218 4.89 16.41 -12.81
CA PRO A 218 4.27 15.92 -11.60
C PRO A 218 4.98 14.73 -10.95
N LEU A 219 5.40 13.76 -11.75
CA LEU A 219 6.09 12.56 -11.27
C LEU A 219 7.48 12.90 -10.68
N GLU A 220 8.23 13.79 -11.33
CA GLU A 220 9.50 14.28 -10.81
C GLU A 220 9.32 15.00 -9.47
N GLU A 221 8.31 15.87 -9.34
CA GLU A 221 7.97 16.56 -8.08
C GLU A 221 7.62 15.56 -6.97
N LYS A 222 6.81 14.53 -7.28
CA LYS A 222 6.48 13.43 -6.35
C LYS A 222 7.73 12.72 -5.87
N TRP A 223 8.64 12.35 -6.76
CA TRP A 223 9.90 11.67 -6.38
C TRP A 223 10.84 12.56 -5.56
N GLN A 224 10.92 13.86 -5.86
CA GLN A 224 11.69 14.79 -5.05
C GLN A 224 11.15 14.89 -3.62
N MET A 225 9.82 14.93 -3.47
CA MET A 225 9.17 14.96 -2.15
C MET A 225 9.40 13.65 -1.37
N GLU A 226 9.24 12.50 -2.01
CA GLU A 226 9.54 11.19 -1.41
C GLU A 226 11.02 11.08 -1.01
N GLY A 227 11.92 11.64 -1.81
CA GLY A 227 13.35 11.74 -1.49
C GLY A 227 13.62 12.63 -0.26
N MET A 228 12.98 13.79 -0.16
CA MET A 228 13.07 14.67 1.01
C MET A 228 12.53 13.99 2.27
N ALA A 229 11.42 13.26 2.17
CA ALA A 229 10.86 12.52 3.32
C ALA A 229 11.87 11.51 3.88
N LYS A 230 12.53 10.73 3.00
CA LYS A 230 13.60 9.80 3.40
C LYS A 230 14.78 10.51 4.07
N MET A 231 15.22 11.65 3.53
CA MET A 231 16.30 12.43 4.15
C MET A 231 15.93 12.93 5.55
N VAL A 232 14.68 13.34 5.77
CA VAL A 232 14.18 13.74 7.09
C VAL A 232 14.17 12.57 8.06
N ASP A 233 13.78 11.38 7.61
CA ASP A 233 13.80 10.18 8.43
C ASP A 233 15.23 9.76 8.79
N ASP A 234 16.16 9.80 7.83
CA ASP A 234 17.60 9.57 8.06
C ASP A 234 18.18 10.58 9.07
N TRP A 235 17.77 11.86 8.97
CA TRP A 235 18.17 12.90 9.92
C TRP A 235 17.64 12.63 11.33
N LYS A 236 16.36 12.27 11.46
CA LYS A 236 15.75 11.90 12.75
C LYS A 236 16.43 10.68 13.35
N GLU A 237 16.78 9.68 12.55
CA GLU A 237 17.53 8.51 13.02
C GLU A 237 18.89 8.94 13.59
N LYS A 238 19.62 9.79 12.86
CA LYS A 238 20.92 10.32 13.29
C LYS A 238 20.84 11.15 14.57
N GLU A 239 19.79 11.96 14.72
CA GLU A 239 19.56 12.69 15.98
C GLU A 239 19.27 11.76 17.15
N LYS A 240 18.42 10.75 16.94
CA LYS A 240 18.05 9.77 17.97
C LYS A 240 19.24 8.92 18.43
N HIS A 241 20.15 8.59 17.50
CA HIS A 241 21.32 7.76 17.75
C HIS A 241 22.63 8.55 17.79
N LYS A 242 22.58 9.85 18.09
CA LYS A 242 23.73 10.76 18.03
C LYS A 242 24.97 10.22 18.76
N GLU A 243 24.79 9.64 19.94
CA GLU A 243 25.87 9.02 20.70
C GLU A 243 26.51 7.81 20.01
N ASP A 244 25.72 7.00 19.30
CA ASP A 244 26.21 5.85 18.53
C ASP A 244 27.03 6.34 17.32
N TYR A 245 26.52 7.35 16.60
CA TYR A 245 27.24 7.97 15.47
C TYR A 245 28.53 8.68 15.92
N GLU A 246 28.52 9.35 17.08
CA GLU A 246 29.73 9.93 17.67
C GLU A 246 30.75 8.87 18.08
N ALA A 247 30.28 7.72 18.60
CA ALA A 247 31.15 6.59 18.89
C ALA A 247 31.73 5.95 17.60
N VAL A 248 30.96 5.88 16.51
CA VAL A 248 31.46 5.44 15.20
C VAL A 248 32.58 6.37 14.70
N LYS A 249 32.45 7.69 14.86
CA LYS A 249 33.51 8.65 14.51
C LYS A 249 34.81 8.45 15.29
N LYS A 250 34.74 7.85 16.48
CA LYS A 250 35.91 7.53 17.32
C LYS A 250 36.57 6.21 16.94
N ILE A 251 35.95 5.38 16.09
CA ILE A 251 36.56 4.14 15.62
C ILE A 251 37.70 4.46 14.66
N GLN A 252 38.90 3.96 14.99
CA GLN A 252 40.04 4.07 14.10
C GLN A 252 39.86 3.13 12.90
N LYS A 253 39.76 3.71 11.71
CA LYS A 253 39.71 2.99 10.44
C LYS A 253 41.14 2.66 10.00
N LEU A 254 41.65 1.52 10.41
CA LEU A 254 43.01 1.08 10.06
C LEU A 254 42.99 0.39 8.70
N THR A 255 43.96 0.74 7.85
CA THR A 255 44.25 -0.03 6.63
C THR A 255 44.98 -1.33 7.00
N VAL A 256 45.10 -2.27 6.06
CA VAL A 256 45.87 -3.51 6.29
C VAL A 256 47.32 -3.22 6.67
N ILE A 257 47.92 -2.18 6.09
CA ILE A 257 49.29 -1.75 6.38
C ILE A 257 49.40 -1.18 7.80
N ASP A 258 48.42 -0.38 8.22
CA ASP A 258 48.42 0.18 9.58
C ASP A 258 48.13 -0.89 10.63
N LEU A 259 47.27 -1.85 10.30
CA LEU A 259 47.01 -3.03 11.13
C LEU A 259 48.30 -3.82 11.36
N GLU A 260 49.08 -4.08 10.32
CA GLU A 260 50.37 -4.78 10.42
C GLU A 260 51.35 -4.04 11.35
N LYS A 261 51.48 -2.71 11.18
CA LYS A 261 52.35 -1.88 12.03
C LYS A 261 51.97 -1.91 13.50
N VAL A 262 50.68 -1.96 13.82
CA VAL A 262 50.18 -2.05 15.19
C VAL A 262 50.38 -3.46 15.76
N PHE A 263 50.16 -4.50 14.95
CA PHE A 263 50.12 -5.89 15.40
C PHE A 263 51.49 -6.52 15.62
N THR A 264 52.42 -6.30 14.68
CA THR A 264 53.76 -6.92 14.72
C THR A 264 54.48 -6.71 16.06
N PRO A 265 54.61 -5.49 16.61
CA PRO A 265 55.32 -5.30 17.88
C PRO A 265 54.63 -5.96 19.08
N ILE A 266 53.28 -6.00 19.09
CA ILE A 266 52.49 -6.61 20.17
C ILE A 266 52.70 -8.14 20.18
N ILE A 267 52.66 -8.73 19.00
CA ILE A 267 52.75 -10.18 18.78
C ILE A 267 54.18 -10.69 19.02
N GLU A 268 55.19 -9.95 18.56
CA GLU A 268 56.61 -10.26 18.80
C GLU A 268 56.97 -10.21 20.28
N THR A 269 56.51 -9.20 21.00
CA THR A 269 56.72 -9.08 22.46
C THR A 269 56.13 -10.28 23.22
N ALA A 270 55.03 -10.84 22.73
CA ALA A 270 54.39 -12.01 23.33
C ALA A 270 55.10 -13.35 23.02
N GLY A 271 56.10 -13.34 22.12
CA GLY A 271 56.91 -14.49 21.72
C GLY A 271 56.42 -15.21 20.47
N TYR A 272 55.59 -14.56 19.66
CA TYR A 272 55.15 -15.06 18.36
C TYR A 272 55.95 -14.38 17.24
N VAL A 273 56.32 -15.11 16.20
CA VAL A 273 57.19 -14.62 15.14
C VAL A 273 56.60 -14.93 13.76
N LYS A 274 57.11 -14.26 12.71
CA LYS A 274 56.72 -14.49 11.31
C LYS A 274 55.22 -14.30 11.07
N LEU A 275 54.66 -13.17 11.51
CA LEU A 275 53.31 -12.78 11.12
C LEU A 275 53.24 -12.63 9.59
N GLN A 276 52.28 -13.32 8.96
CA GLN A 276 52.02 -13.25 7.54
C GLN A 276 50.51 -13.14 7.31
N PHE A 277 50.11 -12.13 6.53
CA PHE A 277 48.75 -12.01 6.05
C PHE A 277 48.59 -12.79 4.74
N GLY A 278 47.50 -13.55 4.65
CA GLY A 278 47.11 -14.29 3.45
C GLY A 278 46.37 -13.40 2.45
N THR A 279 45.88 -14.02 1.38
CA THR A 279 45.07 -13.32 0.37
C THR A 279 43.73 -12.87 0.97
N PRO A 280 43.36 -11.58 0.86
CA PRO A 280 42.08 -11.09 1.35
C PRO A 280 40.92 -11.63 0.51
N ASP A 281 39.82 -11.98 1.17
CA ASP A 281 38.54 -12.32 0.56
C ASP A 281 37.67 -11.05 0.48
N MET A 282 37.43 -10.58 -0.75
CA MET A 282 36.71 -9.34 -1.08
C MET A 282 35.23 -9.63 -1.39
N GLY A 283 34.56 -10.39 -0.50
CA GLY A 283 33.15 -10.74 -0.62
C GLY A 283 32.21 -9.61 -0.19
N LYS A 284 31.15 -9.95 0.56
CA LYS A 284 30.26 -8.95 1.19
C LYS A 284 30.97 -8.14 2.27
N ASP A 285 31.88 -8.80 2.98
CA ASP A 285 32.78 -8.25 4.00
C ASP A 285 34.23 -8.57 3.61
N LEU A 286 35.17 -7.74 4.04
CA LEU A 286 36.60 -8.00 3.87
C LEU A 286 37.08 -8.98 4.94
N PHE A 287 37.55 -10.16 4.53
CA PHE A 287 38.22 -11.10 5.43
C PHE A 287 39.71 -11.21 5.11
N LEU A 288 40.54 -11.10 6.15
CA LEU A 288 41.99 -11.21 6.05
C LEU A 288 42.49 -12.41 6.88
N PRO A 289 42.87 -13.52 6.23
CA PRO A 289 43.54 -14.63 6.90
C PRO A 289 44.93 -14.20 7.39
N PHE A 290 45.37 -14.75 8.53
CA PHE A 290 46.73 -14.57 9.02
C PHE A 290 47.32 -15.88 9.51
N SER A 291 48.65 -15.95 9.48
CA SER A 291 49.45 -17.04 10.06
C SER A 291 50.65 -16.49 10.83
N LEU A 292 51.02 -17.15 11.91
CA LEU A 292 52.18 -16.80 12.73
C LEU A 292 52.71 -18.02 13.47
N HIS A 293 53.95 -17.96 13.94
CA HIS A 293 54.64 -19.10 14.56
C HIS A 293 54.84 -18.82 16.06
N ASP A 294 54.60 -19.81 16.91
CA ASP A 294 54.95 -19.70 18.33
C ASP A 294 56.43 -20.06 18.53
N ALA A 295 57.24 -19.09 18.96
CA ALA A 295 58.66 -19.29 19.23
C ALA A 295 58.93 -19.75 20.67
N LYS A 296 57.93 -19.75 21.56
CA LYS A 296 58.10 -20.18 22.95
C LYS A 296 58.02 -21.69 23.09
N THR A 297 59.06 -22.28 23.65
CA THR A 297 59.11 -23.71 23.97
C THR A 297 58.39 -23.97 25.30
N GLY A 298 57.64 -25.08 25.37
CA GLY A 298 56.94 -25.51 26.60
C GLY A 298 55.55 -24.92 26.83
N ARG A 299 55.00 -24.13 25.89
CA ARG A 299 53.61 -23.67 25.92
C ARG A 299 52.68 -24.73 25.29
N SER A 300 51.51 -24.97 25.90
CA SER A 300 50.50 -25.85 25.31
C SER A 300 49.79 -25.19 24.12
N ASP A 301 49.26 -26.00 23.20
CA ASP A 301 48.46 -25.55 22.04
C ASP A 301 47.30 -24.63 22.45
N TYR A 302 46.65 -24.97 23.58
CA TYR A 302 45.55 -24.20 24.15
C TYR A 302 46.02 -22.85 24.66
N ASP A 303 47.09 -22.81 25.46
CA ASP A 303 47.61 -21.57 26.04
C ASP A 303 48.10 -20.61 24.96
N SER A 304 48.70 -21.15 23.89
CA SER A 304 49.17 -20.40 22.73
C SER A 304 48.00 -19.73 22.00
N SER A 305 47.01 -20.53 21.59
CA SER A 305 45.81 -20.02 20.91
C SER A 305 45.05 -19.00 21.75
N HIS A 306 44.86 -19.29 23.05
CA HIS A 306 44.09 -18.43 23.94
C HIS A 306 44.81 -17.11 24.24
N THR A 307 46.13 -17.15 24.48
CA THR A 307 46.92 -15.94 24.72
C THR A 307 46.91 -15.03 23.49
N LEU A 308 47.11 -15.60 22.30
CA LEU A 308 47.07 -14.82 21.06
C LEU A 308 45.67 -14.25 20.80
N GLN A 309 44.62 -15.05 21.04
CA GLN A 309 43.24 -14.60 20.89
C GLN A 309 42.93 -13.39 21.79
N LYS A 310 43.42 -13.42 23.04
CA LYS A 310 43.28 -12.30 23.97
C LYS A 310 44.03 -11.06 23.48
N LEU A 311 45.28 -11.20 23.07
CA LEU A 311 46.10 -10.09 22.56
C LEU A 311 45.47 -9.44 21.32
N ILE A 312 45.00 -10.24 20.36
CA ILE A 312 44.34 -9.72 19.15
C ILE A 312 43.05 -9.00 19.51
N LYS A 313 42.22 -9.57 20.39
CA LYS A 313 40.98 -8.93 20.83
C LYS A 313 41.24 -7.58 21.51
N GLU A 314 42.26 -7.51 22.38
CA GLU A 314 42.66 -6.28 23.08
C GLU A 314 43.20 -5.23 22.10
N ALA A 315 44.09 -5.61 21.17
CA ALA A 315 44.64 -4.72 20.15
C ALA A 315 43.58 -4.18 19.17
N MET A 316 42.46 -4.89 19.00
CA MET A 316 41.36 -4.50 18.12
C MET A 316 40.32 -3.60 18.78
N VAL A 317 40.38 -3.39 20.09
CA VAL A 317 39.42 -2.52 20.77
C VAL A 317 39.53 -1.10 20.21
N GLY A 318 38.40 -0.58 19.71
CA GLY A 318 38.34 0.77 19.14
C GLY A 318 38.78 0.88 17.68
N THR A 319 39.13 -0.22 17.01
CA THR A 319 39.41 -0.25 15.57
C THR A 319 38.25 -0.85 14.79
N ASN A 320 38.30 -0.75 13.46
CA ASN A 320 37.33 -1.34 12.54
C ASN A 320 37.57 -2.83 12.21
N TRP A 321 38.44 -3.52 12.94
CA TRP A 321 38.79 -4.93 12.72
C TRP A 321 38.33 -5.83 13.86
N ARG A 322 37.82 -7.03 13.58
CA ARG A 322 37.50 -8.03 14.61
C ARG A 322 38.02 -9.41 14.24
N LEU A 323 38.45 -10.16 15.26
CA LEU A 323 38.75 -11.58 15.11
C LEU A 323 37.44 -12.34 14.93
N MET A 324 37.40 -13.24 13.95
CA MET A 324 36.24 -14.10 13.68
C MET A 324 35.93 -15.04 14.85
N THR A 325 34.67 -15.45 14.95
CA THR A 325 34.16 -16.38 15.99
C THR A 325 34.82 -17.75 15.94
N ASP A 326 35.28 -18.16 14.76
CA ASP A 326 36.00 -19.42 14.53
C ASP A 326 37.35 -19.47 15.27
N GLY A 327 37.80 -18.33 15.81
CA GLY A 327 38.93 -18.24 16.71
C GLY A 327 40.27 -18.45 16.01
N ILE A 328 41.21 -19.02 16.75
CA ILE A 328 42.58 -19.28 16.32
C ILE A 328 42.83 -20.77 16.37
N SER A 329 43.32 -21.33 15.28
CA SER A 329 43.69 -22.73 15.17
C SER A 329 45.20 -22.88 15.34
N TYR A 330 45.63 -23.89 16.11
CA TYR A 330 47.03 -24.24 16.30
C TYR A 330 47.34 -25.58 15.62
N ARG A 331 48.47 -25.66 14.91
CA ARG A 331 48.99 -26.90 14.35
C ARG A 331 50.51 -26.85 14.22
N LEU A 332 51.20 -27.74 14.93
CA LEU A 332 52.67 -27.91 14.85
C LEU A 332 53.44 -26.58 15.03
N GLY A 333 53.03 -25.73 15.97
CA GLY A 333 53.66 -24.44 16.22
C GLY A 333 53.22 -23.29 15.31
N ILE A 334 52.32 -23.54 14.35
CA ILE A 334 51.73 -22.53 13.47
C ILE A 334 50.31 -22.22 13.96
N LEU A 335 50.04 -20.93 14.17
CA LEU A 335 48.73 -20.41 14.51
C LEU A 335 48.13 -19.70 13.31
N THR A 336 46.87 -19.99 13.01
CA THR A 336 46.14 -19.38 11.90
C THR A 336 44.78 -18.85 12.36
N GLY A 337 44.35 -17.72 11.81
CA GLY A 337 43.04 -17.15 12.08
C GLY A 337 42.56 -16.25 10.96
N ARG A 338 41.37 -15.65 11.13
CA ARG A 338 40.76 -14.71 10.18
C ARG A 338 40.29 -13.45 10.88
N LEU A 339 40.59 -12.31 10.27
CA LEU A 339 40.12 -11.00 10.70
C LEU A 339 39.04 -10.51 9.74
N ARG A 340 37.99 -9.91 10.27
CA ARG A 340 36.93 -9.24 9.49
C ARG A 340 37.10 -7.72 9.64
N ALA A 341 37.04 -7.00 8.53
CA ALA A 341 37.00 -5.54 8.55
C ALA A 341 35.56 -5.04 8.37
N TYR A 342 35.23 -3.95 9.08
CA TYR A 342 33.99 -3.22 8.93
C TYR A 342 34.30 -1.85 8.29
N GLU A 343 33.65 -1.52 7.18
CA GLU A 343 33.94 -0.30 6.41
C GLU A 343 32.72 0.64 6.34
N ARG A 344 31.53 0.07 6.15
CA ARG A 344 30.28 0.84 5.97
C ARG A 344 29.83 1.45 7.29
N GLU A 345 29.16 2.59 7.22
CA GLU A 345 28.67 3.30 8.41
C GLU A 345 27.67 2.45 9.21
N GLU A 346 26.78 1.72 8.51
CA GLU A 346 25.82 0.78 9.10
C GLU A 346 26.52 -0.34 9.91
N ASP A 347 27.56 -0.92 9.34
CA ASP A 347 28.34 -1.99 9.96
C ASP A 347 29.08 -1.52 11.23
N LEU A 348 29.62 -0.29 11.18
CA LEU A 348 30.29 0.33 12.32
C LEU A 348 29.29 0.69 13.43
N LEU A 349 28.08 1.11 13.08
CA LEU A 349 26.99 1.35 14.04
C LEU A 349 26.59 0.05 14.75
N GLU A 350 26.47 -1.05 14.02
CA GLU A 350 26.18 -2.36 14.61
C GLU A 350 27.29 -2.81 15.57
N LEU A 351 28.55 -2.53 15.21
CA LEU A 351 29.71 -2.80 16.07
C LEU A 351 29.72 -1.97 17.35
N VAL A 352 29.29 -0.70 17.31
CA VAL A 352 29.10 0.13 18.52
C VAL A 352 27.93 -0.38 19.37
N ARG A 353 26.79 -0.67 18.75
CA ARG A 353 25.57 -1.11 19.44
C ARG A 353 25.76 -2.48 20.11
N SER A 354 26.41 -3.42 19.44
CA SER A 354 26.74 -4.74 20.00
C SER A 354 27.72 -4.63 21.18
N LYS A 355 28.70 -3.72 21.12
CA LYS A 355 29.59 -3.44 22.26
C LYS A 355 28.81 -2.91 23.47
N LYS A 356 27.94 -1.91 23.29
CA LYS A 356 27.09 -1.36 24.36
C LYS A 356 26.17 -2.42 24.98
N LYS A 357 25.71 -3.40 24.19
CA LYS A 357 24.88 -4.51 24.67
C LYS A 357 25.68 -5.48 25.55
N ASN A 358 26.86 -5.89 25.09
CA ASN A 358 27.72 -6.81 25.84
C ASN A 358 28.24 -6.18 27.16
N GLU A 359 28.47 -4.86 27.19
CA GLU A 359 28.85 -4.12 28.41
C GLU A 359 27.71 -4.03 29.43
N LYS A 360 26.44 -4.09 29.00
CA LYS A 360 25.29 -4.13 29.92
C LYS A 360 25.07 -5.52 30.51
N GLU A 361 25.24 -6.57 29.70
CA GLU A 361 25.09 -7.97 30.13
C GLU A 361 26.22 -8.47 31.06
N THR A 362 27.31 -7.70 31.21
CA THR A 362 28.43 -8.02 32.12
C THR A 362 28.38 -7.26 33.44
N VAL A 363 27.40 -6.38 33.62
CA VAL A 363 27.19 -5.57 34.83
C VAL A 363 25.94 -6.01 35.62
N GLU A 364 25.09 -6.85 35.01
CA GLU A 364 24.07 -7.68 35.70
C GLU A 364 24.65 -9.06 36.04
#